data_AF-A0A357B3A2-F1
#
_entry.id   AF-A0A357B3A2-F1
#
_cell.length_a   1.000
_cell.length_b   1.000
_cell.length_c   1.000
_cell.angle_alpha   90.00
_cell.angle_beta   90.00
_cell.angle_gamma   90.00
#
_symmetry.space_group_name_H-M   'P 1'
#
loop_
_entity.id
_entity.type
_entity.pdbx_description
1 polymer ?
#
loop_
_entity_poly.entity_id
_entity_poly.type
_entity_poly.pdbx_seq_one_letter_code
_entity_poly.pdbx_strand_id
1 'polypeptide(L)'
;MPRVTSKLTEQLKNNRGSGIVTVLVTMLFIITLGATLLFTSYTGYLVKVSERGGKSSFYSASTAMDEIKAGIQQAVTEALATAYTDVLSEYTALSAGGDAEIQIKFSQIFADDLREWKNADGNSLFVSAAEYSPTALEAFLSSKPAGAAVLVSDGECKVSEGSYGDDAYLRLEGISVTYTSADGYESSVTTDIVITMPDFHATTATIMSSELPAFALIAGGRISSNIGNPSLTGNAYSGSILLSANGNHLTHTSGTLVCAGDISVSDGAQFKTDAGTELWAENISLGTRGAAKLCGRTYVADDLTLAGNRSSAELKGSYYGFGNGSASASSSAIVINGKNTVLDIDGLDRLVLAGVSFVNTTDADIRTGESVSAKSDQLAYLLDES
;
A
#
# COMPACT_ATOMS: atom_id res chain seq x y z
N MET A 1 -29.39 -96.16 -69.60
CA MET A 1 -28.21 -95.29 -69.45
C MET A 1 -28.35 -94.36 -68.21
N PRO A 2 -28.18 -94.84 -66.96
CA PRO A 2 -28.34 -93.99 -65.75
C PRO A 2 -27.04 -93.77 -64.95
N ARG A 3 -25.88 -94.21 -65.44
CA ARG A 3 -24.63 -94.26 -64.65
C ARG A 3 -23.78 -92.98 -64.68
N VAL A 4 -24.10 -92.01 -65.54
CA VAL A 4 -23.31 -90.76 -65.67
C VAL A 4 -23.83 -89.67 -64.72
N THR A 5 -25.12 -89.70 -64.36
CA THR A 5 -25.74 -88.69 -63.50
C THR A 5 -25.36 -88.83 -62.01
N SER A 6 -25.02 -90.04 -61.53
CA SER A 6 -24.69 -90.27 -60.12
C SER A 6 -23.28 -89.78 -59.74
N LYS A 7 -22.30 -89.89 -60.64
CA LYS A 7 -20.93 -89.40 -60.38
C LYS A 7 -20.84 -87.87 -60.39
N LEU A 8 -21.69 -87.19 -61.17
CA LEU A 8 -21.81 -85.73 -61.16
C LEU A 8 -22.47 -85.20 -59.87
N THR A 9 -23.45 -85.92 -59.31
CA THR A 9 -24.10 -85.55 -58.04
C THR A 9 -23.20 -85.80 -56.82
N GLU A 10 -22.28 -86.76 -56.88
CA GLU A 10 -21.33 -87.06 -55.80
C GLU A 10 -20.17 -86.05 -55.75
N GLN A 11 -19.70 -85.54 -56.89
CA GLN A 11 -18.71 -84.44 -56.93
C GLN A 11 -19.29 -83.08 -56.53
N LEU A 12 -20.59 -82.84 -56.74
CA LEU A 12 -21.32 -81.67 -56.21
C LEU A 12 -21.50 -81.70 -54.68
N LYS A 13 -21.33 -82.87 -54.04
CA LYS A 13 -21.39 -83.05 -52.58
C LYS A 13 -20.02 -82.93 -51.89
N ASN A 14 -18.97 -82.63 -52.64
CA ASN A 14 -17.61 -82.55 -52.10
C ASN A 14 -17.33 -81.15 -51.51
N ASN A 15 -17.71 -80.94 -50.25
CA ASN A 15 -17.59 -79.68 -49.50
C ASN A 15 -16.15 -79.30 -49.08
N ARG A 16 -15.09 -79.88 -49.67
CA ARG A 16 -13.70 -79.56 -49.33
C ARG A 16 -13.33 -78.09 -49.60
N GLY A 17 -14.01 -77.42 -50.52
CA GLY A 17 -13.87 -75.96 -50.74
C GLY A 17 -14.65 -75.10 -49.75
N SER A 18 -15.78 -75.59 -49.21
CA SER A 18 -16.62 -74.84 -48.26
C SER A 18 -15.91 -74.59 -46.93
N GLY A 19 -15.09 -75.54 -46.45
CA GLY A 19 -14.29 -75.37 -45.23
C GLY A 19 -13.22 -74.27 -45.35
N ILE A 20 -12.64 -74.08 -46.53
CA ILE A 20 -11.68 -72.98 -46.78
C ILE A 20 -12.41 -71.63 -46.85
N VAL A 21 -13.58 -71.60 -47.51
CA VAL A 21 -14.39 -70.38 -47.63
C VAL A 21 -14.90 -69.92 -46.26
N THR A 22 -15.37 -70.83 -45.40
CA THR A 22 -15.82 -70.47 -44.05
C THR A 22 -14.69 -69.92 -43.19
N VAL A 23 -13.50 -70.53 -43.24
CA VAL A 23 -12.30 -70.01 -42.53
C VAL A 23 -11.89 -68.64 -43.05
N LEU A 24 -11.97 -68.41 -44.36
CA LEU A 24 -11.63 -67.11 -44.95
C LEU A 24 -12.63 -66.03 -44.55
N VAL A 25 -13.93 -66.34 -44.55
CA VAL A 25 -14.99 -65.41 -44.10
C VAL A 25 -14.87 -65.11 -42.60
N THR A 26 -14.60 -66.09 -41.75
CA THR A 26 -14.41 -65.86 -40.31
C THR A 26 -13.16 -65.04 -40.03
N MET A 27 -12.05 -65.30 -40.74
CA MET A 27 -10.82 -64.52 -40.58
C MET A 27 -11.01 -63.07 -41.05
N LEU A 28 -11.72 -62.85 -42.15
CA LEU A 28 -12.05 -61.51 -42.65
C LEU A 28 -12.94 -60.75 -41.66
N PHE A 29 -13.89 -61.45 -41.02
CA PHE A 29 -14.73 -60.87 -39.97
C PHE A 29 -13.95 -60.50 -38.70
N ILE A 30 -12.97 -61.32 -38.29
CA ILE A 30 -12.10 -61.02 -37.16
C ILE A 30 -11.21 -59.80 -37.46
N ILE A 31 -10.68 -59.70 -38.67
CA ILE A 31 -9.84 -58.57 -39.09
C ILE A 31 -10.66 -57.27 -39.12
N THR A 32 -11.88 -57.29 -39.67
CA THR A 32 -12.75 -56.10 -39.67
C THR A 32 -13.15 -55.69 -38.26
N LEU A 33 -13.49 -56.65 -37.38
CA LEU A 33 -13.78 -56.38 -35.97
C LEU A 33 -12.56 -55.80 -35.22
N GLY A 34 -11.37 -56.34 -35.49
CA GLY A 34 -10.13 -55.82 -34.92
C GLY A 34 -9.83 -54.40 -35.39
N ALA A 35 -10.02 -54.13 -36.69
CA ALA A 35 -9.82 -52.81 -37.27
C ALA A 35 -10.84 -51.78 -36.72
N THR A 36 -12.11 -52.16 -36.55
CA THR A 36 -13.13 -51.26 -35.98
C THR A 36 -12.87 -50.96 -34.50
N LEU A 37 -12.41 -51.94 -33.72
CA LEU A 37 -12.01 -51.73 -32.32
C LEU A 37 -10.80 -50.79 -32.20
N LEU A 38 -9.78 -50.97 -33.04
CA LEU A 38 -8.61 -50.10 -33.10
C LEU A 38 -8.98 -48.68 -33.53
N PHE A 39 -9.81 -48.54 -34.56
CA PHE A 39 -10.29 -47.23 -35.03
C PHE A 39 -11.10 -46.51 -33.95
N THR A 40 -11.98 -47.22 -33.24
CA THR A 40 -12.77 -46.66 -32.13
C THR A 40 -11.87 -46.21 -30.98
N SER A 41 -10.84 -47.01 -30.65
CA SER A 41 -9.87 -46.68 -29.61
C SER A 41 -9.00 -45.47 -29.99
N TYR A 42 -8.54 -45.40 -31.24
CA TYR A 42 -7.76 -44.28 -31.76
C TYR A 42 -8.58 -42.98 -31.82
N THR A 43 -9.82 -43.05 -32.28
CA THR A 43 -10.74 -41.90 -32.31
C THR A 43 -11.04 -41.43 -30.89
N GLY A 44 -11.30 -42.35 -29.96
CA GLY A 44 -11.48 -42.03 -28.55
C GLY A 44 -10.25 -41.37 -27.91
N TYR A 45 -9.04 -41.77 -28.31
CA TYR A 45 -7.80 -41.12 -27.90
C TYR A 45 -7.71 -39.69 -28.44
N LEU A 46 -7.95 -39.47 -29.73
CA LEU A 46 -7.93 -38.13 -30.33
C LEU A 46 -8.96 -37.18 -29.71
N VAL A 47 -10.18 -37.67 -29.43
CA VAL A 47 -11.20 -36.88 -28.73
C VAL A 47 -10.74 -36.48 -27.33
N LYS A 48 -10.13 -37.38 -26.57
CA LYS A 48 -9.60 -37.06 -25.22
C LYS A 48 -8.43 -36.07 -25.25
N VAL A 49 -7.56 -36.17 -26.26
CA VAL A 49 -6.46 -35.21 -26.44
C VAL A 49 -7.02 -33.82 -26.78
N SER A 50 -8.00 -33.76 -27.68
CA SER A 50 -8.70 -32.51 -28.03
C SER A 50 -9.42 -31.90 -26.83
N GLU A 51 -10.14 -32.71 -26.03
CA GLU A 51 -10.78 -32.25 -24.79
C GLU A 51 -9.77 -31.70 -23.79
N ARG A 52 -8.58 -32.31 -23.69
CA ARG A 52 -7.51 -31.84 -22.80
C ARG A 52 -6.94 -30.50 -23.29
N GLY A 53 -6.71 -30.36 -24.59
CA GLY A 53 -6.25 -29.11 -25.21
C GLY A 53 -7.25 -27.97 -25.04
N GLY A 54 -8.54 -28.23 -25.32
CA GLY A 54 -9.61 -27.26 -25.10
C GLY A 54 -9.75 -26.84 -23.64
N LYS A 55 -9.64 -27.78 -22.69
CA LYS A 55 -9.64 -27.45 -21.26
C LYS A 55 -8.45 -26.57 -20.86
N SER A 56 -7.23 -26.88 -21.31
CA SER A 56 -6.05 -26.07 -20.98
C SER A 56 -6.14 -24.66 -21.57
N SER A 57 -6.63 -24.52 -22.80
CA SER A 57 -6.83 -23.22 -23.44
C SER A 57 -7.88 -22.41 -22.70
N PHE A 58 -8.99 -23.03 -22.29
CA PHE A 58 -10.04 -22.38 -21.51
C PHE A 58 -9.54 -21.91 -20.13
N TYR A 59 -8.80 -22.75 -19.40
CA TYR A 59 -8.24 -22.33 -18.09
C TYR A 59 -7.25 -21.18 -18.24
N SER A 60 -6.44 -21.18 -19.31
CA SER A 60 -5.49 -20.09 -19.58
C SER A 60 -6.22 -18.78 -19.90
N ALA A 61 -7.28 -18.83 -20.71
CA ALA A 61 -8.13 -17.66 -20.99
C ALA A 61 -8.86 -17.16 -19.73
N SER A 62 -9.31 -18.08 -18.86
CA SER A 62 -9.94 -17.73 -17.57
C SER A 62 -8.96 -17.05 -16.61
N THR A 63 -7.72 -17.55 -16.51
CA THR A 63 -6.68 -16.92 -15.67
C THR A 63 -6.36 -15.51 -16.16
N ALA A 64 -6.25 -15.30 -17.46
CA ALA A 64 -6.06 -13.98 -18.04
C ALA A 64 -7.24 -13.03 -17.72
N MET A 65 -8.48 -13.53 -17.74
CA MET A 65 -9.66 -12.75 -17.34
C MET A 65 -9.64 -12.40 -15.84
N ASP A 66 -9.20 -13.32 -14.98
CA ASP A 66 -9.06 -13.05 -13.54
C ASP A 66 -7.98 -12.00 -13.26
N GLU A 67 -6.87 -11.99 -14.02
CA GLU A 67 -5.84 -10.94 -13.95
C GLU A 67 -6.39 -9.58 -14.38
N ILE A 68 -7.17 -9.52 -15.46
CA ILE A 68 -7.86 -8.29 -15.90
C ILE A 68 -8.80 -7.77 -14.81
N LYS A 69 -9.58 -8.67 -14.20
CA LYS A 69 -10.47 -8.31 -13.09
C LYS A 69 -9.70 -7.75 -11.90
N ALA A 70 -8.56 -8.36 -11.54
CA ALA A 70 -7.70 -7.88 -10.46
C ALA A 70 -7.11 -6.49 -10.75
N GLY A 71 -6.70 -6.25 -12.01
CA GLY A 71 -6.22 -4.93 -12.46
C GLY A 71 -7.29 -3.85 -12.34
N ILE A 72 -8.52 -4.13 -12.77
CA ILE A 72 -9.66 -3.21 -12.63
C ILE A 72 -9.97 -2.97 -11.14
N GLN A 73 -9.90 -4.01 -10.30
CA GLN A 73 -10.09 -3.86 -8.85
C GLN A 73 -9.03 -2.97 -8.20
N GLN A 74 -7.78 -3.05 -8.64
CA GLN A 74 -6.73 -2.16 -8.16
C GLN A 74 -7.03 -0.70 -8.51
N ALA A 75 -7.38 -0.42 -9.77
CA ALA A 75 -7.72 0.93 -10.20
C ALA A 75 -8.94 1.50 -9.45
N VAL A 76 -9.97 0.67 -9.24
CA VAL A 76 -11.13 1.02 -8.41
C VAL A 76 -10.72 1.33 -6.97
N THR A 77 -9.79 0.57 -6.39
CA THR A 77 -9.33 0.78 -5.00
C THR A 77 -8.55 2.08 -4.86
N GLU A 78 -7.71 2.41 -5.84
CA GLU A 78 -6.93 3.66 -5.85
C GLU A 78 -7.85 4.88 -6.03
N ALA A 79 -8.78 4.83 -6.99
CA ALA A 79 -9.80 5.87 -7.18
C ALA A 79 -10.70 6.03 -5.94
N LEU A 80 -11.04 4.92 -5.27
CA LEU A 80 -11.81 4.96 -4.02
C LEU A 80 -11.07 5.70 -2.90
N ALA A 81 -9.77 5.46 -2.74
CA ALA A 81 -8.98 6.11 -1.71
C ALA A 81 -8.87 7.63 -1.92
N THR A 82 -8.68 8.05 -3.17
CA THR A 82 -8.62 9.48 -3.55
C THR A 82 -9.98 10.15 -3.32
N ALA A 83 -11.06 9.59 -3.88
CA ALA A 83 -12.40 10.14 -3.73
C ALA A 83 -12.85 10.25 -2.26
N TYR A 84 -12.49 9.26 -1.42
CA TYR A 84 -12.79 9.32 0.01
C TYR A 84 -12.03 10.45 0.71
N THR A 85 -10.76 10.65 0.36
CA THR A 85 -9.92 11.73 0.91
C THR A 85 -10.46 13.10 0.52
N ASP A 86 -10.84 13.27 -0.74
CA ASP A 86 -11.32 14.55 -1.27
C ASP A 86 -12.69 14.91 -0.71
N VAL A 87 -13.63 13.96 -0.65
CA VAL A 87 -14.94 14.18 -0.02
C VAL A 87 -14.81 14.49 1.46
N LEU A 88 -13.89 13.85 2.18
CA LEU A 88 -13.62 14.19 3.58
C LEU A 88 -13.04 15.61 3.74
N SER A 89 -12.18 16.05 2.81
CA SER A 89 -11.60 17.39 2.85
C SER A 89 -12.66 18.50 2.65
N GLU A 90 -13.68 18.24 1.84
CA GLU A 90 -14.79 19.16 1.55
C GLU A 90 -16.03 18.91 2.43
N TYR A 91 -16.02 17.90 3.30
CA TYR A 91 -17.18 17.46 4.08
C TYR A 91 -17.80 18.59 4.89
N THR A 92 -17.00 19.50 5.47
CA THR A 92 -17.52 20.63 6.24
C THR A 92 -18.34 21.60 5.38
N ALA A 93 -17.99 21.77 4.11
CA ALA A 93 -18.75 22.59 3.17
C ALA A 93 -20.02 21.87 2.67
N LEU A 94 -19.96 20.54 2.56
CA LEU A 94 -21.03 19.69 2.04
C LEU A 94 -22.07 19.28 3.09
N SER A 95 -21.71 19.29 4.37
CA SER A 95 -22.59 18.94 5.49
C SER A 95 -23.84 19.83 5.61
N ALA A 96 -23.89 20.96 4.91
CA ALA A 96 -25.07 21.82 4.81
C ALA A 96 -26.18 21.26 3.90
N GLY A 97 -25.84 20.34 2.99
CA GLY A 97 -26.71 19.78 1.95
C GLY A 97 -27.41 18.45 2.30
N GLY A 98 -26.96 17.78 3.37
CA GLY A 98 -27.47 16.48 3.80
C GLY A 98 -26.82 15.28 3.10
N ASP A 99 -27.00 14.09 3.68
CA ASP A 99 -26.27 12.85 3.31
C ASP A 99 -26.43 12.45 1.84
N ALA A 100 -27.58 12.74 1.22
CA ALA A 100 -27.83 12.42 -0.19
C ALA A 100 -26.97 13.26 -1.16
N GLU A 101 -26.68 14.53 -0.83
CA GLU A 101 -25.86 15.40 -1.68
C GLU A 101 -24.37 15.04 -1.59
N ILE A 102 -23.95 14.54 -0.41
CA ILE A 102 -22.62 13.98 -0.19
C ILE A 102 -22.42 12.70 -1.02
N GLN A 103 -23.42 11.81 -1.03
CA GLN A 103 -23.38 10.58 -1.85
C GLN A 103 -23.32 10.89 -3.36
N ILE A 104 -24.04 11.90 -3.83
CA ILE A 104 -23.97 12.33 -5.25
C ILE A 104 -22.59 12.91 -5.59
N LYS A 105 -22.02 13.74 -4.73
CA LYS A 105 -20.67 14.28 -4.96
C LYS A 105 -19.58 13.22 -4.90
N PHE A 106 -19.66 12.31 -3.93
CA PHE A 106 -18.76 11.17 -3.82
C PHE A 106 -18.82 10.30 -5.08
N SER A 107 -20.04 10.07 -5.58
CA SER A 107 -20.21 9.30 -6.82
C SER A 107 -19.65 9.98 -8.06
N GLN A 108 -19.71 11.30 -8.13
CA GLN A 108 -19.08 12.09 -9.20
C GLN A 108 -17.55 12.05 -9.13
N ILE A 109 -16.97 12.36 -7.96
CA ILE A 109 -15.52 12.44 -7.77
C ILE A 109 -14.88 11.08 -8.06
N PHE A 110 -15.43 9.99 -7.53
CA PHE A 110 -14.92 8.66 -7.82
C PHE A 110 -15.04 8.29 -9.31
N ALA A 111 -16.13 8.66 -9.98
CA ALA A 111 -16.28 8.38 -11.41
C ALA A 111 -15.24 9.16 -12.24
N ASP A 112 -14.93 10.40 -11.85
CA ASP A 112 -13.93 11.23 -12.51
C ASP A 112 -12.50 10.73 -12.21
N ASP A 113 -12.18 10.38 -10.96
CA ASP A 113 -10.89 9.79 -10.57
C ASP A 113 -10.64 8.46 -11.28
N LEU A 114 -11.66 7.62 -11.41
CA LEU A 114 -11.56 6.35 -12.13
C LEU A 114 -11.31 6.56 -13.63
N ARG A 115 -11.84 7.63 -14.22
CA ARG A 115 -11.59 8.02 -15.62
C ARG A 115 -10.19 8.57 -15.82
N GLU A 116 -9.65 9.29 -14.85
CA GLU A 116 -8.29 9.84 -14.90
C GLU A 116 -7.20 8.84 -14.49
N TRP A 117 -7.60 7.68 -13.96
CA TRP A 117 -6.67 6.64 -13.53
C TRP A 117 -5.69 6.22 -14.64
N LYS A 118 -4.41 6.11 -14.27
CA LYS A 118 -3.31 5.68 -15.14
C LYS A 118 -2.55 4.54 -14.49
N ASN A 119 -2.24 3.53 -15.30
CA ASN A 119 -1.35 2.46 -14.87
C ASN A 119 0.10 2.98 -14.70
N ALA A 120 0.98 2.19 -14.08
CA ALA A 120 2.39 2.51 -13.86
C ALA A 120 3.15 2.88 -15.17
N ASP A 121 2.68 2.37 -16.31
CA ASP A 121 3.22 2.67 -17.65
C ASP A 121 2.60 3.93 -18.31
N GLY A 122 1.71 4.64 -17.62
CA GLY A 122 1.08 5.87 -18.09
C GLY A 122 -0.16 5.67 -18.99
N ASN A 123 -0.64 4.43 -19.15
CA ASN A 123 -1.82 4.11 -19.93
C ASN A 123 -3.11 4.32 -19.12
N SER A 124 -4.05 5.10 -19.66
CA SER A 124 -5.37 5.31 -19.05
C SER A 124 -6.32 4.14 -19.32
N LEU A 125 -7.10 3.77 -18.30
CA LEU A 125 -8.15 2.75 -18.42
C LEU A 125 -9.25 3.16 -19.41
N PHE A 126 -9.51 4.47 -19.52
CA PHE A 126 -10.52 5.03 -20.40
C PHE A 126 -9.86 5.89 -21.49
N VAL A 127 -10.28 5.71 -22.74
CA VAL A 127 -9.91 6.58 -23.88
C VAL A 127 -10.88 7.76 -23.97
N SER A 128 -12.15 7.52 -23.63
CA SER A 128 -13.20 8.51 -23.54
C SER A 128 -14.26 8.12 -22.50
N ALA A 129 -15.20 9.00 -22.18
CA ALA A 129 -16.28 8.72 -21.23
C ALA A 129 -17.16 7.51 -21.60
N ALA A 130 -17.11 7.04 -22.85
CA ALA A 130 -17.90 5.91 -23.35
C ALA A 130 -17.07 4.68 -23.73
N GLU A 131 -15.73 4.76 -23.73
CA GLU A 131 -14.83 3.74 -24.28
C GLU A 131 -13.61 3.49 -23.37
N TYR A 132 -13.38 2.23 -23.02
CA TYR A 132 -12.19 1.79 -22.30
C TYR A 132 -11.04 1.44 -23.27
N SER A 133 -9.78 1.54 -22.83
CA SER A 133 -8.63 1.26 -23.70
C SER A 133 -8.24 -0.23 -23.68
N PRO A 134 -8.24 -0.93 -24.83
CA PRO A 134 -7.76 -2.31 -24.93
C PRO A 134 -6.30 -2.45 -24.47
N THR A 135 -5.49 -1.42 -24.74
CA THR A 135 -4.06 -1.38 -24.41
C THR A 135 -3.79 -1.33 -22.89
N ALA A 136 -4.65 -0.69 -22.10
CA ALA A 136 -4.53 -0.71 -20.64
C ALA A 136 -4.93 -2.07 -20.06
N LEU A 137 -5.94 -2.73 -20.63
CA LEU A 137 -6.34 -4.09 -20.25
C LEU A 137 -5.23 -5.11 -20.57
N GLU A 138 -4.56 -4.97 -21.70
CA GLU A 138 -3.39 -5.77 -22.06
C GLU A 138 -2.21 -5.57 -21.09
N ALA A 139 -2.06 -4.38 -20.50
CA ALA A 139 -0.98 -4.08 -19.55
C ALA A 139 -1.14 -4.76 -18.18
N PHE A 140 -2.34 -5.22 -17.82
CA PHE A 140 -2.56 -5.95 -16.57
C PHE A 140 -2.17 -7.43 -16.64
N LEU A 141 -1.81 -7.94 -17.82
CA LEU A 141 -1.41 -9.34 -18.00
C LEU A 141 0.05 -9.51 -17.56
N SER A 142 0.22 -10.10 -16.39
CA SER A 142 1.53 -10.29 -15.75
C SER A 142 2.39 -11.37 -16.43
N SER A 143 1.75 -12.31 -17.13
CA SER A 143 2.43 -13.33 -17.91
C SER A 143 1.73 -13.50 -19.25
N LYS A 144 2.44 -13.19 -20.33
CA LYS A 144 2.04 -13.55 -21.69
C LYS A 144 2.57 -14.96 -21.97
N PRO A 145 1.82 -16.05 -21.76
CA PRO A 145 2.23 -17.33 -22.33
C PRO A 145 2.35 -17.17 -23.85
N ALA A 146 3.45 -17.64 -24.41
CA ALA A 146 3.78 -17.47 -25.83
C ALA A 146 2.65 -18.02 -26.72
N GLY A 147 1.82 -17.12 -27.26
CA GLY A 147 0.62 -17.45 -28.06
C GLY A 147 -0.67 -16.75 -27.61
N ALA A 148 -0.71 -16.15 -26.42
CA ALA A 148 -1.86 -15.36 -25.97
C ALA A 148 -1.85 -13.97 -26.63
N ALA A 149 -2.87 -13.68 -27.43
CA ALA A 149 -3.20 -12.32 -27.84
C ALA A 149 -4.54 -11.97 -27.21
N VAL A 150 -4.54 -11.05 -26.25
CA VAL A 150 -5.80 -10.51 -25.73
C VAL A 150 -6.35 -9.58 -26.78
N LEU A 151 -7.27 -10.10 -27.59
CA LEU A 151 -8.04 -9.33 -28.55
C LEU A 151 -9.32 -8.90 -27.85
N VAL A 152 -9.40 -7.63 -27.46
CA VAL A 152 -10.68 -7.00 -27.16
C VAL A 152 -11.47 -6.97 -28.48
N SER A 153 -12.64 -7.61 -28.52
CA SER A 153 -13.40 -7.71 -29.77
C SER A 153 -13.76 -6.33 -30.27
N ASP A 154 -13.41 -6.07 -31.54
CA ASP A 154 -13.72 -4.85 -32.25
C ASP A 154 -15.26 -4.63 -32.29
N GLY A 155 -15.74 -3.52 -31.71
CA GLY A 155 -17.11 -3.03 -31.91
C GLY A 155 -18.04 -2.91 -30.69
N GLU A 156 -17.68 -3.35 -29.48
CA GLU A 156 -18.60 -3.33 -28.32
C GLU A 156 -18.00 -2.74 -27.02
N CYS A 157 -16.95 -1.90 -27.12
CA CYS A 157 -16.44 -1.16 -25.96
C CYS A 157 -17.44 -0.08 -25.54
N LYS A 158 -18.36 -0.41 -24.64
CA LYS A 158 -19.34 0.54 -24.10
C LYS A 158 -19.26 0.58 -22.59
N VAL A 159 -19.22 1.81 -22.09
CA VAL A 159 -19.42 2.13 -20.68
C VAL A 159 -20.87 2.59 -20.53
N SER A 160 -21.69 1.85 -19.77
CA SER A 160 -23.03 2.33 -19.38
C SER A 160 -23.03 2.79 -17.92
N GLU A 161 -23.58 3.98 -17.70
CA GLU A 161 -23.66 4.64 -16.41
C GLU A 161 -25.10 4.61 -15.87
N GLY A 162 -25.24 4.21 -14.60
CA GLY A 162 -26.43 4.51 -13.80
C GLY A 162 -26.50 5.98 -13.40
N SER A 163 -27.64 6.44 -12.87
CA SER A 163 -27.71 7.77 -12.24
C SER A 163 -26.83 7.83 -11.00
N TYR A 164 -26.19 8.98 -10.74
CA TYR A 164 -25.44 9.26 -9.51
C TYR A 164 -26.36 9.16 -8.28
N GLY A 165 -25.97 8.41 -7.24
CA GLY A 165 -26.77 8.13 -6.04
C GLY A 165 -26.47 6.78 -5.40
N ASP A 166 -27.39 6.28 -4.57
CA ASP A 166 -27.32 4.97 -3.84
C ASP A 166 -27.14 3.77 -4.78
N ASP A 167 -27.64 3.85 -6.01
CA ASP A 167 -27.66 2.73 -6.97
C ASP A 167 -26.76 2.96 -8.19
N ALA A 168 -25.74 3.83 -8.07
CA ALA A 168 -24.85 4.12 -9.19
C ALA A 168 -24.00 2.88 -9.56
N TYR A 169 -23.85 2.63 -10.87
CA TYR A 169 -22.99 1.57 -11.37
C TYR A 169 -22.33 1.99 -12.69
N LEU A 170 -21.13 1.44 -12.92
CA LEU A 170 -20.40 1.52 -14.18
C LEU A 170 -20.29 0.12 -14.76
N ARG A 171 -20.88 -0.13 -15.92
CA ARG A 171 -20.78 -1.43 -16.60
C ARG A 171 -19.90 -1.33 -17.84
N LEU A 172 -18.85 -2.14 -17.84
CA LEU A 172 -17.97 -2.41 -18.96
C LEU A 172 -18.53 -3.61 -19.72
N GLU A 173 -19.09 -3.37 -20.90
CA GLU A 173 -19.66 -4.43 -21.74
C GLU A 173 -18.61 -5.02 -22.70
N GLY A 174 -18.73 -6.33 -22.96
CA GLY A 174 -18.06 -6.97 -24.10
C GLY A 174 -16.56 -7.24 -23.93
N ILE A 175 -16.06 -7.46 -22.70
CA ILE A 175 -14.64 -7.81 -22.50
C ILE A 175 -14.43 -9.25 -22.94
N SER A 176 -13.71 -9.46 -24.05
CA SER A 176 -13.38 -10.77 -24.59
C SER A 176 -11.88 -11.06 -24.52
N VAL A 177 -11.54 -12.28 -24.10
CA VAL A 177 -10.16 -12.80 -24.07
C VAL A 177 -10.11 -14.07 -24.91
N THR A 178 -9.34 -14.05 -26.00
CA THR A 178 -9.13 -15.21 -26.88
C THR A 178 -7.72 -15.77 -26.69
N TYR A 179 -7.62 -17.06 -26.37
CA TYR A 179 -6.36 -17.78 -26.27
C TYR A 179 -6.24 -18.83 -27.37
N THR A 180 -5.17 -18.75 -28.17
CA THR A 180 -4.83 -19.75 -29.18
C THR A 180 -3.60 -20.55 -28.71
N SER A 181 -3.79 -21.84 -28.47
CA SER A 181 -2.68 -22.75 -28.12
C SER A 181 -1.79 -23.04 -29.34
N ALA A 182 -0.52 -23.40 -29.11
CA ALA A 182 0.46 -23.77 -30.15
C ALA A 182 -0.01 -24.93 -31.06
N ASP A 183 -0.95 -25.75 -30.57
CA ASP A 183 -1.55 -26.87 -31.29
C ASP A 183 -2.79 -26.48 -32.15
N GLY A 184 -3.10 -25.18 -32.25
CA GLY A 184 -4.19 -24.65 -33.09
C GLY A 184 -5.57 -24.61 -32.42
N TYR A 185 -5.65 -24.83 -31.11
CA TYR A 185 -6.91 -24.76 -30.35
C TYR A 185 -7.17 -23.33 -29.86
N GLU A 186 -8.30 -22.77 -30.27
CA GLU A 186 -8.78 -21.45 -29.86
C GLU A 186 -9.87 -21.55 -28.79
N SER A 187 -9.80 -20.71 -27.78
CA SER A 187 -10.86 -20.57 -26.77
C SER A 187 -11.05 -19.09 -26.48
N SER A 188 -12.30 -18.61 -26.55
CA SER A 188 -12.67 -17.24 -26.26
C SER A 188 -13.59 -17.19 -25.05
N VAL A 189 -13.34 -16.25 -24.14
CA VAL A 189 -14.15 -15.99 -22.95
C VAL A 189 -14.62 -14.53 -23.03
N THR A 190 -15.92 -14.31 -23.08
CA THR A 190 -16.52 -12.96 -23.06
C THR A 190 -17.31 -12.76 -21.78
N THR A 191 -17.10 -11.62 -21.10
CA THR A 191 -17.81 -11.27 -19.88
C THR A 191 -18.05 -9.75 -19.80
N ASP A 192 -19.05 -9.37 -19.01
CA ASP A 192 -19.30 -7.98 -18.66
C ASP A 192 -18.87 -7.74 -17.22
N ILE A 193 -18.22 -6.61 -16.96
CA ILE A 193 -17.77 -6.23 -15.62
C ILE A 193 -18.63 -5.07 -15.12
N VAL A 194 -19.30 -5.27 -13.99
CA VAL A 194 -20.09 -4.23 -13.32
C VAL A 194 -19.34 -3.76 -12.09
N ILE A 195 -19.05 -2.47 -12.03
CA ILE A 195 -18.47 -1.76 -10.89
C ILE A 195 -19.63 -1.04 -10.20
N THR A 196 -20.03 -1.55 -9.04
CA THR A 196 -21.05 -0.88 -8.20
C THR A 196 -20.39 0.22 -7.39
N MET A 197 -21.01 1.40 -7.39
CA MET A 197 -20.59 2.53 -6.58
C MET A 197 -20.73 2.20 -5.11
N PRO A 198 -19.71 2.44 -4.26
CA PRO A 198 -19.85 2.23 -2.84
C PRO A 198 -20.68 3.34 -2.18
N ASP A 199 -21.40 2.99 -1.12
CA ASP A 199 -22.10 3.96 -0.27
C ASP A 199 -21.11 4.69 0.64
N PHE A 200 -21.16 6.01 0.61
CA PHE A 200 -20.40 6.87 1.51
C PHE A 200 -21.16 7.03 2.82
N HIS A 201 -20.85 6.16 3.77
CA HIS A 201 -21.31 6.31 5.15
C HIS A 201 -20.26 7.05 5.98
N ALA A 202 -20.28 8.37 5.95
CA ALA A 202 -19.65 9.17 7.00
C ALA A 202 -20.55 9.18 8.24
N THR A 203 -20.43 8.19 9.11
CA THR A 203 -20.97 8.39 10.47
C THR A 203 -20.25 9.58 11.08
N THR A 204 -20.99 10.58 11.57
CA THR A 204 -20.45 11.80 12.23
C THR A 204 -19.40 11.47 13.31
N ALA A 205 -19.45 10.26 13.89
CA ALA A 205 -18.47 9.73 14.83
C ALA A 205 -17.07 9.44 14.24
N THR A 206 -16.95 9.12 12.96
CA THR A 206 -15.66 8.83 12.29
C THR A 206 -14.93 10.12 11.93
N ILE A 207 -15.67 11.17 11.53
CA ILE A 207 -15.09 12.48 11.21
C ILE A 207 -14.71 13.25 12.49
N MET A 208 -15.47 13.07 13.57
CA MET A 208 -15.12 13.56 14.92
C MET A 208 -13.98 12.74 15.57
N SER A 209 -13.57 11.61 15.00
CA SER A 209 -12.42 10.82 15.47
C SER A 209 -11.17 10.97 14.60
N SER A 210 -11.16 11.89 13.62
CA SER A 210 -9.88 12.56 13.34
C SER A 210 -9.51 13.26 14.64
N GLU A 211 -8.36 12.97 15.22
CA GLU A 211 -7.98 13.42 16.57
C GLU A 211 -7.91 14.96 16.72
N LEU A 212 -8.21 15.74 15.69
CA LEU A 212 -8.21 17.21 15.69
C LEU A 212 -9.03 17.86 16.83
N PRO A 213 -10.24 17.39 17.22
CA PRO A 213 -10.96 17.92 18.37
C PRO A 213 -10.28 17.62 19.73
N ALA A 214 -9.29 16.71 19.77
CA ALA A 214 -8.51 16.41 20.96
C ALA A 214 -7.29 17.34 21.13
N PHE A 215 -6.92 18.12 20.10
CA PHE A 215 -5.83 19.08 20.18
C PHE A 215 -6.32 20.45 20.64
N ALA A 216 -5.83 20.90 21.79
CA ALA A 216 -6.03 22.24 22.32
C ALA A 216 -5.30 23.31 21.48
N LEU A 217 -4.23 22.93 20.78
CA LEU A 217 -3.45 23.83 19.94
C LEU A 217 -2.82 23.08 18.77
N ILE A 218 -3.00 23.58 17.55
CA ILE A 218 -2.32 23.10 16.36
C ILE A 218 -1.64 24.29 15.69
N ALA A 219 -0.32 24.27 15.65
CA ALA A 219 0.50 25.28 15.01
C ALA A 219 1.44 24.61 14.00
N GLY A 220 1.06 24.59 12.72
CA GLY A 220 1.92 24.02 11.67
C GLY A 220 3.27 24.73 11.51
N GLY A 221 3.38 25.98 11.97
CA GLY A 221 4.63 26.73 12.06
C GLY A 221 5.22 26.70 13.46
N ARG A 222 5.53 27.88 14.00
CA ARG A 222 6.22 28.02 15.29
C ARG A 222 5.31 28.56 16.38
N ILE A 223 5.34 27.94 17.57
CA ILE A 223 4.81 28.54 18.79
C ILE A 223 5.89 29.45 19.39
N SER A 224 5.59 30.73 19.46
CA SER A 224 6.36 31.69 20.25
C SER A 224 5.44 32.34 21.27
N SER A 225 5.68 32.09 22.55
CA SER A 225 5.01 32.86 23.60
C SER A 225 5.70 34.22 23.75
N ASN A 226 4.94 35.30 23.90
CA ASN A 226 5.46 36.63 24.23
C ASN A 226 4.61 37.27 25.36
N ILE A 227 3.93 36.42 26.14
CA ILE A 227 2.91 36.82 27.11
C ILE A 227 3.17 36.07 28.43
N GLY A 228 2.74 36.65 29.54
CA GLY A 228 2.97 36.17 30.91
C GLY A 228 2.47 34.76 31.18
N ASN A 229 3.38 33.80 31.01
CA ASN A 229 3.32 32.42 31.47
C ASN A 229 2.11 31.57 31.00
N PRO A 230 1.92 31.32 29.69
CA PRO A 230 0.80 30.51 29.20
C PRO A 230 0.87 29.05 29.67
N SER A 231 -0.30 28.49 29.99
CA SER A 231 -0.48 27.07 30.29
C SER A 231 -1.25 26.37 29.18
N LEU A 232 -0.69 25.30 28.64
CA LEU A 232 -1.30 24.43 27.63
C LEU A 232 -1.85 23.17 28.31
N THR A 233 -3.14 22.91 28.10
CA THR A 233 -3.85 21.75 28.69
C THR A 233 -4.55 21.01 27.56
N GLY A 234 -4.26 19.72 27.38
CA GLY A 234 -4.75 18.90 26.27
C GLY A 234 -3.65 18.56 25.26
N ASN A 235 -4.02 17.91 24.15
CA ASN A 235 -3.04 17.56 23.14
C ASN A 235 -2.63 18.81 22.36
N ALA A 236 -1.39 18.86 21.88
CA ALA A 236 -0.90 19.99 21.11
C ALA A 236 0.08 19.54 20.03
N TYR A 237 0.01 20.21 18.89
CA TYR A 237 0.94 20.01 17.78
C TYR A 237 1.63 21.34 17.44
N SER A 238 2.94 21.30 17.27
CA SER A 238 3.75 22.43 16.84
C SER A 238 4.81 22.01 15.83
N GLY A 239 5.08 22.83 14.82
CA GLY A 239 6.25 22.67 13.97
C GLY A 239 7.56 22.99 14.70
N SER A 240 7.59 24.02 15.55
CA SER A 240 8.74 24.35 16.41
C SER A 240 8.32 25.21 17.60
N ILE A 241 9.06 25.17 18.70
CA ILE A 241 8.80 26.01 19.88
C ILE A 241 10.00 26.92 20.11
N LEU A 242 9.78 28.24 20.13
CA LEU A 242 10.82 29.22 20.47
C LEU A 242 10.36 30.09 21.64
N LEU A 243 11.14 30.07 22.72
CA LEU A 243 10.96 30.91 23.87
C LEU A 243 12.26 31.72 24.10
N SER A 244 12.22 33.03 23.87
CA SER A 244 13.43 33.87 23.83
C SER A 244 13.27 35.22 24.55
N ALA A 245 12.75 35.21 25.78
CA ALA A 245 12.62 36.41 26.59
C ALA A 245 12.52 36.09 28.09
N ASN A 246 13.04 36.99 28.91
CA ASN A 246 12.99 36.84 30.36
C ASN A 246 11.54 36.96 30.85
N GLY A 247 11.08 35.98 31.63
CA GLY A 247 9.70 35.89 32.11
C GLY A 247 8.73 35.24 31.12
N ASN A 248 9.24 34.65 30.03
CA ASN A 248 8.43 33.87 29.10
C ASN A 248 8.45 32.39 29.51
N HIS A 249 7.42 31.95 30.25
CA HIS A 249 7.34 30.56 30.71
C HIS A 249 6.18 29.80 30.07
N LEU A 250 6.46 28.83 29.20
CA LEU A 250 5.43 27.95 28.66
C LEU A 250 5.33 26.70 29.54
N THR A 251 4.13 26.41 30.06
CA THR A 251 3.87 25.19 30.83
C THR A 251 2.88 24.29 30.09
N HIS A 252 3.23 23.03 29.86
CA HIS A 252 2.31 22.00 29.41
C HIS A 252 1.85 21.18 30.62
N THR A 253 0.55 21.19 30.87
CA THR A 253 -0.06 20.69 32.11
C THR A 253 -0.57 19.26 31.96
N SER A 254 -1.14 18.90 30.81
CA SER A 254 -1.68 17.55 30.54
C SER A 254 -1.80 17.26 29.05
N GLY A 255 -1.79 15.98 28.68
CA GLY A 255 -1.95 15.51 27.30
C GLY A 255 -0.62 15.27 26.58
N THR A 256 -0.69 15.11 25.26
CA THR A 256 0.47 14.87 24.40
C THR A 256 0.83 16.12 23.61
N LEU A 257 2.07 16.59 23.73
CA LEU A 257 2.64 17.67 22.93
C LEU A 257 3.62 17.08 21.92
N VAL A 258 3.31 17.24 20.63
CA VAL A 258 4.17 16.83 19.52
C VAL A 258 4.78 18.07 18.88
N CYS A 259 6.09 18.20 19.00
CA CYS A 259 6.90 19.21 18.31
C CYS A 259 7.67 18.52 17.19
N ALA A 260 7.28 18.78 15.94
CA ALA A 260 7.91 18.15 14.78
C ALA A 260 9.35 18.63 14.52
N GLY A 261 9.74 19.76 15.11
CA GLY A 261 11.08 20.34 15.01
C GLY A 261 11.66 20.73 16.37
N ASP A 262 12.47 21.78 16.38
CA ASP A 262 13.23 22.21 17.55
C ASP A 262 12.41 22.88 18.65
N ILE A 263 12.75 22.58 19.90
CA ILE A 263 12.38 23.34 21.09
C ILE A 263 13.59 24.17 21.54
N SER A 264 13.55 25.47 21.27
CA SER A 264 14.61 26.41 21.61
C SER A 264 14.19 27.32 22.76
N VAL A 265 14.93 27.28 23.88
CA VAL A 265 14.65 28.07 25.09
C VAL A 265 15.86 28.92 25.46
N SER A 266 15.68 30.24 25.53
CA SER A 266 16.79 31.20 25.71
C SER A 266 16.34 32.49 26.42
N ASP A 267 17.32 33.34 26.74
CA ASP A 267 17.14 34.69 27.29
C ASP A 267 16.33 34.79 28.60
N GLY A 268 16.42 33.76 29.46
CA GLY A 268 15.67 33.72 30.72
C GLY A 268 14.25 33.16 30.58
N ALA A 269 13.93 32.53 29.45
CA ALA A 269 12.69 31.80 29.26
C ALA A 269 12.72 30.43 29.95
N GLN A 270 11.52 29.88 30.19
CA GLN A 270 11.35 28.56 30.78
C GLN A 270 10.35 27.73 29.97
N PHE A 271 10.70 26.47 29.70
CA PHE A 271 9.77 25.46 29.20
C PHE A 271 9.54 24.41 30.28
N LYS A 272 8.29 24.12 30.62
CA LYS A 272 7.94 23.17 31.67
C LYS A 272 6.90 22.17 31.17
N THR A 273 7.10 20.89 31.46
CA THR A 273 6.10 19.84 31.31
C THR A 273 5.82 19.18 32.65
N ASP A 274 4.56 18.94 32.99
CA ASP A 274 4.15 18.30 34.25
C ASP A 274 4.15 16.76 34.16
N ALA A 275 4.09 16.06 35.31
CA ALA A 275 4.28 14.61 35.37
C ALA A 275 3.26 13.76 34.56
N GLY A 276 2.09 14.32 34.23
CA GLY A 276 1.06 13.66 33.42
C GLY A 276 1.13 13.96 31.92
N THR A 277 2.23 14.54 31.45
CA THR A 277 2.41 14.94 30.04
C THR A 277 3.29 13.97 29.28
N GLU A 278 3.07 13.95 27.96
CA GLU A 278 3.95 13.29 27.01
C GLU A 278 4.46 14.30 26.00
N LEU A 279 5.79 14.40 25.87
CA LEU A 279 6.47 15.32 24.96
C LEU A 279 7.23 14.53 23.90
N TRP A 280 6.98 14.86 22.64
CA TRP A 280 7.76 14.42 21.49
C TRP A 280 8.43 15.65 20.88
N ALA A 281 9.74 15.61 20.70
CA ALA A 281 10.50 16.68 20.09
C ALA A 281 11.58 16.12 19.17
N GLU A 282 11.93 16.86 18.12
CA GLU A 282 13.11 16.53 17.32
C GLU A 282 14.38 16.82 18.14
N ASN A 283 14.57 18.06 18.59
CA ASN A 283 15.73 18.50 19.36
C ASN A 283 15.33 19.53 20.41
N ILE A 284 16.08 19.58 21.52
CA ILE A 284 15.86 20.54 22.60
C ILE A 284 17.15 21.32 22.86
N SER A 285 17.13 22.62 22.59
CA SER A 285 18.29 23.51 22.72
C SER A 285 18.06 24.60 23.76
N LEU A 286 18.94 24.63 24.76
CA LEU A 286 18.93 25.61 25.85
C LEU A 286 20.05 26.64 25.65
N GLY A 287 19.65 27.86 25.26
CA GLY A 287 20.48 29.04 25.14
C GLY A 287 20.74 29.73 26.48
N THR A 288 21.30 30.94 26.44
CA THR A 288 21.73 31.68 27.65
C THR A 288 20.57 31.88 28.61
N ARG A 289 20.71 31.47 29.87
CA ARG A 289 19.67 31.52 30.91
C ARG A 289 18.37 30.77 30.54
N GLY A 290 18.39 29.90 29.54
CA GLY A 290 17.24 29.07 29.19
C GLY A 290 17.07 27.92 30.17
N ALA A 291 15.84 27.66 30.62
CA ALA A 291 15.52 26.58 31.53
C ALA A 291 14.49 25.61 30.93
N ALA A 292 14.76 24.31 30.94
CA ALA A 292 13.78 23.28 30.62
C ALA A 292 13.55 22.37 31.83
N LYS A 293 12.28 22.20 32.20
CA LYS A 293 11.85 21.31 33.28
C LYS A 293 10.90 20.27 32.72
N LEU A 294 11.39 19.07 32.52
CA LEU A 294 10.70 17.99 31.82
C LEU A 294 10.29 16.94 32.84
N CYS A 295 9.05 16.99 33.37
CA CYS A 295 8.66 16.12 34.48
C CYS A 295 7.84 14.88 34.09
N GLY A 296 7.35 14.82 32.85
CA GLY A 296 6.53 13.71 32.34
C GLY A 296 7.34 12.64 31.60
N ARG A 297 6.76 12.13 30.51
CA ARG A 297 7.47 11.27 29.55
C ARG A 297 7.99 12.13 28.41
N THR A 298 9.29 12.12 28.18
CA THR A 298 9.90 12.90 27.09
C THR A 298 10.61 11.97 26.11
N TYR A 299 10.33 12.17 24.83
CA TYR A 299 10.95 11.49 23.70
C TYR A 299 11.65 12.53 22.83
N VAL A 300 12.96 12.35 22.62
CA VAL A 300 13.77 13.24 21.78
C VAL A 300 14.48 12.43 20.71
N ALA A 301 14.33 12.85 19.45
CA ALA A 301 14.91 12.15 18.29
C ALA A 301 16.40 12.45 18.12
N ASP A 302 16.77 13.71 18.30
CA ASP A 302 18.12 14.24 18.27
C ASP A 302 18.50 14.76 19.67
N ASP A 303 19.30 15.82 19.81
CA ASP A 303 19.97 16.08 21.08
C ASP A 303 19.16 16.90 22.10
N LEU A 304 19.53 16.76 23.37
CA LEU A 304 19.29 17.76 24.40
C LEU A 304 20.59 18.55 24.63
N THR A 305 20.64 19.77 24.09
CA THR A 305 21.83 20.60 24.10
C THR A 305 21.72 21.76 25.09
N LEU A 306 22.62 21.82 26.07
CA LEU A 306 22.80 22.95 26.98
C LEU A 306 23.96 23.81 26.47
N ALA A 307 23.70 24.72 25.54
CA ALA A 307 24.73 25.57 24.91
C ALA A 307 24.97 26.91 25.63
N GLY A 308 23.95 27.45 26.30
CA GLY A 308 24.00 28.79 26.88
C GLY A 308 24.72 28.94 28.22
N ASN A 309 25.07 30.18 28.58
CA ASN A 309 25.56 30.50 29.93
C ASN A 309 24.40 30.49 30.94
N ARG A 310 24.57 29.81 32.08
CA ARG A 310 23.53 29.62 33.11
C ARG A 310 22.25 28.93 32.60
N SER A 311 22.35 28.03 31.62
CA SER A 311 21.20 27.20 31.23
C SER A 311 21.01 26.04 32.22
N SER A 312 19.78 25.58 32.36
CA SER A 312 19.46 24.49 33.27
C SER A 312 18.43 23.53 32.68
N ALA A 313 18.70 22.23 32.74
CA ALA A 313 17.75 21.18 32.41
C ALA A 313 17.45 20.35 33.66
N GLU A 314 16.18 20.25 34.03
CA GLU A 314 15.69 19.38 35.11
C GLU A 314 14.84 18.28 34.48
N LEU A 315 15.31 17.04 34.54
CA LEU A 315 14.65 15.87 33.98
C LEU A 315 14.05 15.04 35.12
N LYS A 316 12.74 14.80 35.07
CA LYS A 316 12.00 13.94 36.00
C LYS A 316 11.07 13.00 35.26
N GLY A 317 10.67 11.90 35.89
CA GLY A 317 9.85 10.89 35.23
C GLY A 317 10.68 10.03 34.26
N SER A 318 10.34 9.99 32.98
CA SER A 318 11.07 9.15 32.01
C SER A 318 11.55 9.95 30.80
N TYR A 319 12.83 9.81 30.47
CA TYR A 319 13.46 10.41 29.30
C TYR A 319 13.99 9.34 28.35
N TYR A 320 13.59 9.42 27.08
CA TYR A 320 13.95 8.50 26.02
C TYR A 320 14.55 9.26 24.83
N GLY A 321 15.85 9.14 24.64
CA GLY A 321 16.54 9.49 23.41
C GLY A 321 16.45 8.31 22.43
N PHE A 322 15.73 8.46 21.33
CA PHE A 322 15.44 7.37 20.38
C PHE A 322 16.14 7.54 19.02
N GLY A 323 17.04 8.50 18.91
CA GLY A 323 17.96 8.66 17.77
C GLY A 323 18.87 7.44 17.60
N ASN A 324 19.27 7.18 16.36
CA ASN A 324 20.09 6.02 16.01
C ASN A 324 21.61 6.31 16.06
N GLY A 325 22.02 7.54 16.37
CA GLY A 325 23.43 7.95 16.46
C GLY A 325 24.21 7.78 15.15
N SER A 326 23.53 7.67 14.01
CA SER A 326 24.16 7.49 12.69
C SER A 326 24.61 8.81 12.08
N ALA A 327 24.01 9.92 12.51
CA ALA A 327 24.35 11.29 12.12
C ALA A 327 24.24 12.21 13.34
N SER A 328 24.89 13.38 13.27
CA SER A 328 24.84 14.41 14.30
C SER A 328 23.45 14.99 14.56
N ALA A 329 22.56 14.93 13.56
CA ALA A 329 21.16 15.38 13.63
C ALA A 329 20.16 14.27 14.02
N SER A 330 20.61 13.06 14.35
CA SER A 330 19.76 11.98 14.86
C SER A 330 20.47 11.21 15.98
N SER A 331 21.09 11.98 16.87
CA SER A 331 22.08 11.54 17.85
C SER A 331 21.45 11.16 19.19
N SER A 332 20.40 11.84 19.64
CA SER A 332 19.74 11.55 20.93
C SER A 332 20.66 11.55 22.14
N ALA A 333 21.72 12.33 22.07
CA ALA A 333 22.67 12.56 23.13
C ALA A 333 22.28 13.76 23.98
N ILE A 334 22.86 13.84 25.17
CA ILE A 334 22.77 15.02 26.04
C ILE A 334 24.12 15.74 25.98
N VAL A 335 24.14 16.98 25.49
CA VAL A 335 25.37 17.74 25.25
C VAL A 335 25.42 18.97 26.14
N ILE A 336 26.45 19.06 26.99
CA ILE A 336 26.66 20.17 27.93
C ILE A 336 27.83 21.03 27.45
N ASN A 337 27.54 22.10 26.71
CA ASN A 337 28.55 22.98 26.10
C ASN A 337 28.59 24.40 26.73
N GLY A 338 27.60 24.74 27.55
CA GLY A 338 27.49 26.04 28.20
C GLY A 338 28.41 26.23 29.41
N LYS A 339 28.41 27.46 29.95
CA LYS A 339 29.12 27.81 31.20
C LYS A 339 28.13 27.91 32.35
N ASN A 340 28.50 27.43 33.54
CA ASN A 340 27.63 27.42 34.74
C ASN A 340 26.27 26.75 34.47
N THR A 341 26.27 25.69 33.68
CA THR A 341 25.08 24.93 33.33
C THR A 341 24.79 23.88 34.38
N VAL A 342 23.51 23.55 34.56
CA VAL A 342 23.07 22.51 35.49
C VAL A 342 22.20 21.51 34.73
N LEU A 343 22.59 20.25 34.77
CA LEU A 343 21.74 19.13 34.39
C LEU A 343 21.35 18.40 35.68
N ASP A 344 20.09 18.47 36.05
CA ASP A 344 19.51 17.79 37.21
C ASP A 344 18.69 16.59 36.74
N ILE A 345 19.07 15.40 37.21
CA ILE A 345 18.44 14.11 36.89
C ILE A 345 17.98 13.37 38.16
N ASP A 346 17.97 14.03 39.32
CA ASP A 346 17.67 13.41 40.61
C ASP A 346 16.26 12.81 40.67
N GLY A 347 15.30 13.43 39.98
CA GLY A 347 13.91 12.96 39.93
C GLY A 347 13.56 12.05 38.76
N LEU A 348 14.56 11.47 38.08
CA LEU A 348 14.34 10.63 36.91
C LEU A 348 14.12 9.16 37.31
N ASP A 349 13.00 8.58 36.88
CA ASP A 349 12.69 7.16 37.07
C ASP A 349 13.42 6.29 36.03
N ARG A 350 13.60 6.80 34.80
CA ARG A 350 14.23 6.06 33.70
C ARG A 350 14.91 6.99 32.69
N LEU A 351 16.17 6.69 32.38
CA LEU A 351 16.94 7.28 31.28
C LEU A 351 17.24 6.20 30.24
N VAL A 352 16.89 6.45 28.98
CA VAL A 352 17.36 5.65 27.84
C VAL A 352 17.92 6.61 26.80
N LEU A 353 19.15 6.37 26.36
CA LEU A 353 19.81 7.14 25.30
C LEU A 353 20.34 6.12 24.29
N ALA A 354 19.87 6.20 23.05
CA ALA A 354 20.21 5.22 22.02
C ALA A 354 21.39 5.66 21.12
N GLY A 355 21.68 6.96 21.04
CA GLY A 355 22.82 7.44 20.26
C GLY A 355 23.90 8.13 21.08
N VAL A 356 24.69 8.96 20.42
CA VAL A 356 26.05 9.35 20.81
C VAL A 356 26.32 10.79 20.36
N SER A 357 27.04 11.55 21.17
CA SER A 357 27.33 12.94 20.82
C SER A 357 28.35 13.08 19.68
N PHE A 358 28.33 14.24 19.04
CA PHE A 358 29.24 14.58 17.94
C PHE A 358 29.95 15.91 18.22
N VAL A 359 31.20 16.01 17.79
CA VAL A 359 31.94 17.26 17.72
C VAL A 359 31.96 17.70 16.26
N ASN A 360 31.22 18.77 15.97
CA ASN A 360 31.19 19.35 14.62
C ASN A 360 32.51 20.11 14.38
N THR A 361 33.32 19.63 13.43
CA THR A 361 34.49 20.34 12.92
C THR A 361 34.19 20.89 11.54
N THR A 362 34.99 21.84 11.06
CA THR A 362 34.78 22.52 9.76
C THR A 362 34.68 21.55 8.57
N ASP A 363 35.28 20.37 8.67
CA ASP A 363 35.38 19.39 7.57
C ASP A 363 34.53 18.11 7.80
N ALA A 364 34.22 17.75 9.05
CA ALA A 364 33.45 16.55 9.37
C ALA A 364 32.88 16.55 10.81
N ASP A 365 31.78 15.82 10.99
CA ASP A 365 31.26 15.47 12.31
C ASP A 365 32.06 14.31 12.91
N ILE A 366 32.77 14.59 14.01
CA ILE A 366 33.52 13.57 14.74
C ILE A 366 32.61 12.95 15.78
N ARG A 367 32.32 11.66 15.61
CA ARG A 367 31.53 10.88 16.55
C ARG A 367 32.32 10.66 17.85
N THR A 368 31.73 11.01 19.00
CA THR A 368 32.30 10.67 20.30
C THR A 368 31.79 9.30 20.79
N GLY A 369 32.47 8.73 21.78
CA GLY A 369 32.07 7.46 22.39
C GLY A 369 30.98 7.58 23.46
N GLU A 370 30.39 8.76 23.68
CA GLU A 370 29.56 9.06 24.85
C GLU A 370 28.19 9.64 24.48
N SER A 371 27.15 9.17 25.16
CA SER A 371 25.76 9.64 24.99
C SER A 371 25.42 10.86 25.87
N VAL A 372 26.27 11.15 26.85
CA VAL A 372 26.22 12.36 27.66
C VAL A 372 27.62 12.96 27.66
N SER A 373 27.80 14.11 27.02
CA SER A 373 29.11 14.78 26.91
C SER A 373 29.11 16.12 27.61
N ALA A 374 30.23 16.45 28.24
CA ALA A 374 30.52 17.81 28.67
C ALA A 374 31.62 18.43 27.80
N LYS A 375 31.65 19.76 27.71
CA LYS A 375 32.67 20.51 26.97
C LYS A 375 34.11 20.12 27.31
N SER A 376 34.37 19.72 28.56
CA SER A 376 35.68 19.24 28.99
C SER A 376 36.10 17.96 28.27
N ASP A 377 35.15 17.07 28.00
CA ASP A 377 35.41 15.72 27.48
C ASP A 377 35.67 15.77 25.97
N GLN A 378 35.10 16.77 25.31
CA GLN A 378 35.34 17.08 23.89
C GLN A 378 36.79 17.51 23.62
N LEU A 379 37.55 17.99 24.63
CA LEU A 379 38.97 18.33 24.47
C LEU A 379 39.83 17.11 24.10
N ALA A 380 39.42 15.90 24.47
CA ALA A 380 40.16 14.69 24.13
C ALA A 380 40.11 14.35 22.63
N TYR A 381 39.14 14.93 21.90
CA TYR A 381 38.94 14.71 20.46
C TYR A 381 39.50 15.86 19.60
N LEU A 382 39.93 16.95 20.25
CA LEU A 382 40.64 18.05 19.60
C LEU A 382 42.13 17.70 19.59
N LEU A 383 42.64 17.27 18.44
CA LEU A 383 44.09 17.16 18.22
C LEU A 383 44.69 18.57 18.22
N ASP A 384 45.66 18.81 19.10
CA ASP A 384 46.44 20.05 19.13
C ASP A 384 47.31 20.07 17.86
N GLU A 385 46.95 20.88 16.86
CA GLU A 385 47.89 21.23 15.80
C GLU A 385 48.96 22.14 16.41
N SER A 386 50.09 21.55 16.81
CA SER A 386 51.31 22.27 17.20
C SER A 386 52.00 22.91 16.01
#